data_AF-A0A6C0APH8-F1
#
_entry.id   AF-A0A6C0APH8-F1
#
_cell.length_a   1.000
_cell.length_b   1.000
_cell.length_c   1.000
_cell.angle_alpha   90.00
_cell.angle_beta   90.00
_cell.angle_gamma   90.00
#
_symmetry.space_group_name_H-M   'P 1'
#
loop_
_entity.id
_entity.type
_entity.pdbx_description
1 polymer ?
#
loop_
_entity_poly.entity_id
_entity_poly.type
_entity_poly.pdbx_seq_one_letter_code
_entity_poly.pdbx_strand_id
1 'polypeptide(L)'
;MSTISGSKRTSSGSNSTSGSNGKRAAKEGYGVISYNMSVFSAMGFYGDLIKFPFPTKSLLVLPNDPPTPIEKDKPGVLISEGRFLIRATRPKEFFENAVKHLKTTVTDKKPIVIGIQEFDPPTLGMIMSAVNEVNPDLIGVPFTKDLVNNAKVLTIYNRTLLGDIARVYEADLGNTEGIFTPATEKMPNDSGRPIQIIITTRGFIIMNFHGPNRPRLVASPVDVADLLKPALEKHAAAAGILDMDLNKLIITCDSNDRGHKINGDSPLMLNGVKFHDGHGSGSGAATSCCYNLDSCGIDEPAEVVEGGKIPKDMGAMGAESKYIYTGDYILSANIVTPVTAIDSPQDDNGASVASDHKLVFAEISLPMAGGRRRKGRKTQKKAGKKAKKSRKVKRRNH
;
A
#
# COMPACT_ATOMS: atom_id res chain seq x y z
N MET A 1 -45.32 -45.43 -30.49
CA MET A 1 -44.61 -46.43 -29.64
C MET A 1 -44.21 -45.74 -28.35
N SER A 2 -44.86 -46.14 -27.26
CA SER A 2 -44.62 -45.68 -25.90
C SER A 2 -43.52 -46.50 -25.24
N THR A 3 -42.62 -45.86 -24.49
CA THR A 3 -41.93 -46.53 -23.39
C THR A 3 -41.85 -45.59 -22.19
N ILE A 4 -42.53 -46.04 -21.14
CA ILE A 4 -42.54 -45.56 -19.77
C ILE A 4 -41.44 -46.31 -19.02
N SER A 5 -40.61 -45.61 -18.26
CA SER A 5 -39.95 -46.09 -17.03
C SER A 5 -39.40 -44.84 -16.32
N GLY A 6 -39.37 -44.69 -15.01
CA GLY A 6 -39.67 -45.57 -13.89
C GLY A 6 -39.09 -44.87 -12.66
N SER A 7 -39.94 -44.61 -11.67
CA SER A 7 -39.64 -43.91 -10.42
C SER A 7 -38.50 -44.56 -9.61
N LYS A 8 -37.63 -43.73 -9.01
CA LYS A 8 -36.98 -44.02 -7.73
C LYS A 8 -37.01 -42.79 -6.82
N ARG A 9 -37.95 -42.81 -5.87
CA ARG A 9 -37.91 -42.02 -4.63
C ARG A 9 -36.75 -42.52 -3.77
N THR A 10 -35.85 -41.62 -3.39
CA THR A 10 -34.94 -41.81 -2.25
C THR A 10 -35.35 -40.81 -1.17
N SER A 11 -35.87 -41.35 -0.08
CA SER A 11 -36.03 -40.68 1.21
C SER A 11 -34.66 -40.45 1.85
N SER A 12 -34.33 -39.21 2.21
CA SER A 12 -33.22 -38.92 3.12
C SER A 12 -33.60 -37.86 4.13
N GLY A 13 -33.77 -38.35 5.36
CA GLY A 13 -33.59 -37.72 6.66
C GLY A 13 -33.50 -36.19 6.74
N SER A 14 -34.53 -35.60 7.32
CA SER A 14 -34.48 -34.31 7.99
C SER A 14 -33.52 -34.35 9.18
N ASN A 15 -32.27 -33.90 8.99
CA ASN A 15 -31.40 -33.54 10.10
C ASN A 15 -31.72 -32.11 10.54
N SER A 16 -32.40 -32.00 11.67
CA SER A 16 -32.59 -30.76 12.42
C SER A 16 -31.24 -30.26 12.93
N THR A 17 -30.60 -29.37 12.18
CA THR A 17 -29.51 -28.55 12.70
C THR A 17 -30.09 -27.51 13.66
N SER A 18 -29.84 -27.73 14.95
CA SER A 18 -30.00 -26.72 15.99
C SER A 18 -29.12 -25.52 15.64
N GLY A 19 -29.73 -24.51 15.03
CA GLY A 19 -29.11 -23.21 14.76
C GLY A 19 -28.75 -22.53 16.07
N SER A 20 -27.51 -22.72 16.52
CA SER A 20 -26.93 -21.83 17.51
C SER A 20 -26.82 -20.46 16.84
N ASN A 21 -27.72 -19.54 17.21
CA ASN A 21 -27.62 -18.11 16.94
C ASN A 21 -26.43 -17.53 17.71
N GLY A 22 -25.22 -18.01 17.40
CA GLY A 22 -23.99 -17.33 17.73
C GLY A 22 -23.91 -16.11 16.83
N LYS A 23 -24.33 -14.95 17.35
CA LYS A 23 -23.98 -13.65 16.79
C LYS A 23 -22.45 -13.61 16.66
N ARG A 24 -21.93 -14.00 15.49
CA ARG A 24 -20.55 -13.72 15.12
C ARG A 24 -20.43 -12.20 15.18
N ALA A 25 -19.66 -11.69 16.13
CA ALA A 25 -19.32 -10.29 16.15
C ALA A 25 -18.80 -9.94 14.76
N ALA A 26 -19.42 -8.96 14.10
CA ALA A 26 -18.92 -8.47 12.82
C ALA A 26 -17.44 -8.15 13.03
N LYS A 27 -16.57 -8.73 12.19
CA LYS A 27 -15.14 -8.40 12.21
C LYS A 27 -15.08 -6.90 11.91
N GLU A 28 -14.49 -6.14 12.82
CA GLU A 28 -14.25 -4.72 12.62
C GLU A 28 -13.23 -4.58 11.48
N GLY A 29 -13.65 -3.94 10.39
CA GLY A 29 -12.78 -3.63 9.25
C GLY A 29 -12.04 -2.32 9.49
N TYR A 30 -10.76 -2.31 9.18
CA TYR A 30 -9.90 -1.14 9.25
C TYR A 30 -9.41 -0.78 7.85
N GLY A 31 -9.55 0.48 7.45
CA GLY A 31 -9.10 0.95 6.13
C GLY A 31 -7.59 1.02 6.00
N VAL A 32 -7.07 0.68 4.83
CA VAL A 32 -5.66 0.86 4.44
C VAL A 32 -5.61 1.48 3.05
N ILE A 33 -4.64 2.36 2.83
CA ILE A 33 -4.38 3.00 1.54
C ILE A 33 -2.96 2.68 1.07
N SER A 34 -2.79 2.45 -0.23
CA SER A 34 -1.51 2.58 -0.93
C SER A 34 -1.64 3.61 -2.05
N TYR A 35 -0.67 4.50 -2.20
CA TYR A 35 -0.73 5.59 -3.18
C TYR A 35 0.67 5.93 -3.71
N ASN A 36 0.96 5.57 -4.95
CA ASN A 36 2.12 6.11 -5.65
C ASN A 36 1.83 7.57 -6.06
N MET A 37 2.74 8.48 -5.71
CA MET A 37 2.69 9.88 -6.10
C MET A 37 3.91 10.24 -6.97
N SER A 38 4.14 9.52 -8.08
CA SER A 38 5.39 9.53 -8.89
C SER A 38 5.83 10.88 -9.44
N VAL A 39 4.93 11.86 -9.44
CA VAL A 39 5.14 13.28 -9.77
C VAL A 39 6.44 13.82 -9.14
N PHE A 40 6.84 13.30 -7.98
CA PHE A 40 7.96 13.83 -7.24
C PHE A 40 9.33 13.25 -7.55
N SER A 41 9.44 12.00 -8.01
CA SER A 41 10.72 11.48 -8.51
C SER A 41 11.16 12.27 -9.75
N ALA A 42 10.19 12.59 -10.61
CA ALA A 42 10.34 13.46 -11.75
C ALA A 42 10.70 14.91 -11.32
N MET A 43 10.05 15.50 -10.31
CA MET A 43 10.40 16.85 -9.84
C MET A 43 11.79 16.94 -9.16
N GLY A 44 12.21 15.91 -8.42
CA GLY A 44 13.53 15.82 -7.81
C GLY A 44 14.66 15.70 -8.85
N PHE A 45 14.41 15.01 -9.97
CA PHE A 45 15.36 14.89 -11.09
C PHE A 45 15.56 16.21 -11.85
N TYR A 46 14.56 17.09 -11.86
CA TYR A 46 14.59 18.42 -12.49
C TYR A 46 14.81 19.56 -11.48
N GLY A 47 15.39 19.26 -10.32
CA GLY A 47 15.59 20.16 -9.17
C GLY A 47 16.28 21.52 -9.42
N ASP A 48 16.67 21.86 -10.65
CA ASP A 48 17.09 23.21 -11.04
C ASP A 48 15.97 24.08 -11.66
N LEU A 49 14.83 23.51 -12.07
CA LEU A 49 13.77 24.25 -12.78
C LEU A 49 12.55 24.64 -11.91
N ILE A 50 12.32 23.97 -10.78
CA ILE A 50 11.17 24.26 -9.90
C ILE A 50 11.63 24.35 -8.45
N LYS A 51 12.31 25.46 -8.12
CA LYS A 51 12.44 25.88 -6.73
C LYS A 51 11.04 26.18 -6.20
N PHE A 52 10.51 25.34 -5.33
CA PHE A 52 9.34 25.68 -4.52
C PHE A 52 9.65 26.98 -3.76
N PRO A 53 8.91 28.08 -3.95
CA PRO A 53 9.16 29.30 -3.21
C PRO A 53 8.60 29.11 -1.80
N PHE A 54 9.40 28.53 -0.90
CA PHE A 54 9.27 28.87 0.51
C PHE A 54 9.94 30.23 0.73
N PRO A 55 9.42 31.08 1.63
CA PRO A 55 9.81 32.48 1.74
C PRO A 55 11.18 32.59 2.43
N THR A 56 12.24 32.28 1.71
CA THR A 56 13.56 32.85 1.97
C THR A 56 13.83 33.86 0.87
N LYS A 57 13.79 35.14 1.26
CA LYS A 57 14.03 36.31 0.40
C LYS A 57 15.19 36.05 -0.57
N SER A 58 14.88 36.07 -1.86
CA SER A 58 15.66 36.62 -2.99
C SER A 58 15.72 35.72 -4.24
N LEU A 59 15.50 36.39 -5.38
CA LEU A 59 15.79 36.00 -6.77
C LEU A 59 14.83 35.04 -7.49
N LEU A 60 13.73 35.63 -7.95
CA LEU A 60 13.02 35.24 -9.17
C LEU A 60 13.83 35.75 -10.38
N VAL A 61 14.54 34.86 -11.04
CA VAL A 61 14.89 34.99 -12.46
C VAL A 61 14.31 33.75 -13.12
N LEU A 62 13.24 33.93 -13.89
CA LEU A 62 12.79 32.92 -14.85
C LEU A 62 13.84 32.87 -15.95
N PRO A 63 14.44 31.71 -16.27
CA PRO A 63 15.23 31.62 -17.48
C PRO A 63 14.26 31.71 -18.67
N ASN A 64 14.48 32.70 -19.53
CA ASN A 64 13.89 32.77 -20.88
C ASN A 64 14.56 31.78 -21.84
N ASP A 65 15.42 30.90 -21.34
CA ASP A 65 16.08 29.90 -22.15
C ASP A 65 15.14 28.69 -22.36
N PRO A 66 15.06 28.14 -23.58
CA PRO A 66 14.37 26.90 -23.82
C PRO A 66 14.95 25.81 -22.90
N PRO A 67 14.13 24.86 -22.40
CA PRO A 67 14.63 23.78 -21.56
C PRO A 67 15.82 23.11 -22.26
N THR A 68 16.93 23.03 -21.53
CA THR A 68 18.15 22.36 -21.99
C THR A 68 17.77 21.00 -22.57
N PRO A 69 18.27 20.60 -23.75
CA PRO A 69 17.97 19.30 -24.32
C PRO A 69 18.24 18.22 -23.28
N ILE A 70 17.23 17.38 -23.03
CA ILE A 70 17.36 16.20 -22.17
C ILE A 70 18.59 15.43 -22.65
N GLU A 71 19.62 15.32 -21.81
CA GLU A 71 20.75 14.44 -22.08
C GLU A 71 20.19 13.02 -22.24
N LYS A 72 20.14 12.55 -23.48
CA LYS A 72 19.60 11.23 -23.86
C LYS A 72 20.30 10.06 -23.16
N ASP A 73 21.44 10.32 -22.52
CA ASP A 73 22.34 9.33 -21.96
C ASP A 73 22.31 9.23 -20.43
N LYS A 74 21.37 9.91 -19.73
CA LYS A 74 21.15 9.66 -18.30
C LYS A 74 20.21 8.45 -18.10
N PRO A 75 20.72 7.30 -17.64
CA PRO A 75 19.87 6.15 -17.32
C PRO A 75 18.98 6.52 -16.14
N GLY A 76 17.66 6.54 -16.34
CA GLY A 76 16.71 6.62 -15.23
C GLY A 76 15.45 7.45 -15.47
N VAL A 77 15.48 8.45 -16.36
CA VAL A 77 14.24 9.19 -16.70
C VAL A 77 13.45 8.35 -17.70
N LEU A 78 12.44 7.65 -17.21
CA LEU A 78 11.53 6.90 -18.07
C LEU A 78 10.81 7.89 -19.00
N ILE A 79 10.66 7.50 -20.27
CA ILE A 79 9.94 8.28 -21.31
C ILE A 79 8.53 8.70 -20.83
N SER A 80 7.93 7.95 -19.91
CA SER A 80 6.64 8.24 -19.28
C SER A 80 6.66 9.43 -18.31
N GLU A 81 7.65 9.54 -17.44
CA GLU A 81 7.77 10.64 -16.48
C GLU A 81 8.04 11.97 -17.21
N GLY A 82 8.86 11.93 -18.26
CA GLY A 82 9.08 13.08 -19.15
C GLY A 82 7.80 13.55 -19.88
N ARG A 83 6.95 12.62 -20.34
CA ARG A 83 5.65 12.94 -20.97
C ARG A 83 4.66 13.52 -19.99
N PHE A 84 4.67 13.03 -18.76
CA PHE A 84 3.87 13.57 -17.67
C PHE A 84 4.24 15.02 -17.36
N LEU A 85 5.53 15.33 -17.22
CA LEU A 85 6.04 16.67 -16.93
C LEU A 85 5.65 17.71 -18.01
N ILE A 86 5.54 17.30 -19.28
CA ILE A 86 5.10 18.18 -20.38
C ILE A 86 3.64 18.62 -20.20
N ARG A 87 2.76 17.76 -19.65
CA ARG A 87 1.37 18.12 -19.29
C ARG A 87 1.29 18.82 -17.94
N ALA A 88 2.13 18.43 -17.01
CA ALA A 88 2.32 19.11 -15.74
C ALA A 88 3.03 20.45 -15.95
N THR A 89 2.61 21.28 -16.92
CA THR A 89 2.91 22.72 -16.98
C THR A 89 2.58 23.45 -15.66
N ARG A 90 1.91 22.76 -14.72
CA ARG A 90 1.65 23.15 -13.33
C ARG A 90 1.89 21.98 -12.36
N PRO A 91 3.14 21.56 -12.07
CA PRO A 91 3.40 20.42 -11.18
C PRO A 91 2.89 20.65 -9.77
N LYS A 92 2.88 21.91 -9.33
CA LYS A 92 2.26 22.33 -8.07
C LYS A 92 0.77 22.01 -8.02
N GLU A 93 0.02 22.31 -9.08
CA GLU A 93 -1.43 22.03 -9.13
C GLU A 93 -1.68 20.52 -9.06
N PHE A 94 -0.87 19.75 -9.77
CA PHE A 94 -0.96 18.30 -9.74
C PHE A 94 -0.70 17.73 -8.33
N PHE A 95 0.31 18.25 -7.62
CA PHE A 95 0.54 17.88 -6.23
C PHE A 95 -0.60 18.30 -5.30
N GLU A 96 -1.10 19.52 -5.43
CA GLU A 96 -2.23 20.01 -4.64
C GLU A 96 -3.47 19.14 -4.87
N ASN A 97 -3.71 18.71 -6.11
CA ASN A 97 -4.76 17.75 -6.46
C ASN A 97 -4.50 16.37 -5.84
N ALA A 98 -3.25 15.89 -5.86
CA ALA A 98 -2.85 14.62 -5.23
C ALA A 98 -3.13 14.63 -3.72
N VAL A 99 -2.73 15.70 -3.03
CA VAL A 99 -2.94 15.89 -1.59
C VAL A 99 -4.42 16.04 -1.28
N LYS A 100 -5.18 16.78 -2.11
CA LYS A 100 -6.64 16.90 -1.98
C LYS A 100 -7.34 15.58 -2.18
N HIS A 101 -6.92 14.79 -3.16
CA HIS A 101 -7.44 13.44 -3.41
C HIS A 101 -7.18 12.55 -2.18
N LEU A 102 -5.94 12.52 -1.68
CA LEU A 102 -5.58 11.79 -0.46
C LEU A 102 -6.44 12.23 0.73
N LYS A 103 -6.59 13.53 0.98
CA LYS A 103 -7.40 14.08 2.09
C LYS A 103 -8.86 13.64 2.01
N THR A 104 -9.45 13.70 0.80
CA THR A 104 -10.84 13.27 0.56
C THR A 104 -10.98 11.79 0.90
N THR A 105 -10.09 10.95 0.38
CA THR A 105 -10.10 9.52 0.64
C THR A 105 -9.86 9.20 2.13
N VAL A 106 -8.98 9.92 2.82
CA VAL A 106 -8.77 9.78 4.27
C VAL A 106 -10.03 10.13 5.06
N THR A 107 -10.77 11.16 4.64
CA THR A 107 -12.04 11.56 5.24
C THR A 107 -13.09 10.47 5.09
N ASP A 108 -13.23 9.93 3.89
CA ASP A 108 -14.28 8.97 3.55
C ASP A 108 -13.99 7.57 4.09
N LYS A 109 -12.74 7.13 3.95
CA LYS A 109 -12.32 5.75 4.24
C LYS A 109 -11.73 5.55 5.62
N LYS A 110 -11.33 6.64 6.30
CA LYS A 110 -10.76 6.64 7.66
C LYS A 110 -9.66 5.58 7.86
N PRO A 111 -8.61 5.59 7.02
CA PRO A 111 -7.58 4.57 7.06
C PRO A 111 -6.79 4.63 8.36
N ILE A 112 -6.25 3.48 8.77
CA ILE A 112 -5.31 3.36 9.89
C ILE A 112 -3.85 3.25 9.43
N VAL A 113 -3.62 2.96 8.15
CA VAL A 113 -2.31 2.91 7.49
C VAL A 113 -2.45 3.49 6.09
N ILE A 114 -1.49 4.32 5.68
CA ILE A 114 -1.34 4.88 4.35
C ILE A 114 0.14 4.68 3.96
N GLY A 115 0.38 3.94 2.88
CA GLY A 115 1.69 3.85 2.25
C GLY A 115 1.76 4.77 1.05
N ILE A 116 2.74 5.67 1.03
CA ILE A 116 3.02 6.54 -0.11
C ILE A 116 4.33 6.10 -0.75
N GLN A 117 4.32 5.83 -2.05
CA GLN A 117 5.50 5.56 -2.86
C GLN A 117 5.89 6.79 -3.67
N GLU A 118 7.18 6.84 -4.05
CA GLU A 118 7.78 8.00 -4.74
C GLU A 118 7.57 9.32 -4.00
N PHE A 119 7.70 9.24 -2.67
CA PHE A 119 7.60 10.37 -1.78
C PHE A 119 8.80 11.31 -1.91
N ASP A 120 8.56 12.62 -1.91
CA ASP A 120 9.60 13.64 -1.86
C ASP A 120 9.62 14.36 -0.50
N PRO A 121 10.72 14.28 0.28
CA PRO A 121 10.79 14.80 1.65
C PRO A 121 10.29 16.24 1.91
N PRO A 122 10.57 17.24 1.05
CA PRO A 122 10.05 18.59 1.19
C PRO A 122 8.51 18.68 1.25
N THR A 123 7.80 17.69 0.72
CA THR A 123 6.33 17.64 0.69
C THR A 123 5.70 17.15 2.00
N LEU A 124 6.49 16.63 2.95
CA LEU A 124 6.00 16.00 4.19
C LEU A 124 5.02 16.88 4.96
N GLY A 125 5.36 18.17 5.13
CA GLY A 125 4.54 19.10 5.91
C GLY A 125 3.15 19.32 5.31
N MET A 126 3.05 19.36 3.97
CA MET A 126 1.78 19.54 3.28
C MET A 126 0.91 18.28 3.38
N ILE A 127 1.50 17.11 3.12
CA ILE A 127 0.80 15.82 3.23
C ILE A 127 0.30 15.62 4.66
N MET A 128 1.17 15.79 5.66
CA MET A 128 0.80 15.61 7.06
C MET A 128 -0.21 16.64 7.54
N SER A 129 -0.15 17.89 7.07
CA SER A 129 -1.17 18.91 7.39
C SER A 129 -2.55 18.46 6.90
N ALA A 130 -2.65 18.00 5.65
CA ALA A 130 -3.90 17.55 5.05
C ALA A 130 -4.47 16.30 5.74
N VAL A 131 -3.61 15.34 6.10
CA VAL A 131 -4.01 14.10 6.78
C VAL A 131 -4.39 14.36 8.23
N ASN A 132 -3.62 15.17 8.97
CA ASN A 132 -3.86 15.44 10.39
C ASN A 132 -5.07 16.33 10.65
N GLU A 133 -5.47 17.15 9.67
CA GLU A 133 -6.74 17.88 9.73
C GLU A 133 -7.94 16.94 9.88
N VAL A 134 -7.86 15.76 9.25
CA VAL A 134 -8.92 14.73 9.32
C VAL A 134 -8.72 13.82 10.53
N ASN A 135 -7.49 13.36 10.76
CA ASN A 135 -7.17 12.44 11.85
C ASN A 135 -5.81 12.75 12.48
N PRO A 136 -5.77 13.46 13.63
CA PRO A 136 -4.52 13.84 14.28
C PRO A 136 -3.78 12.68 14.95
N ASP A 137 -4.38 11.48 15.05
CA ASP A 137 -3.70 10.28 15.54
C ASP A 137 -2.78 9.64 14.49
N LEU A 138 -2.87 10.09 13.23
CA LEU A 138 -2.00 9.64 12.15
C LEU A 138 -0.62 10.32 12.30
N ILE A 139 0.44 9.53 12.28
CA ILE A 139 1.83 10.01 12.29
C ILE A 139 2.55 9.57 11.03
N GLY A 140 3.40 10.44 10.48
CA GLY A 140 4.22 10.15 9.30
C GLY A 140 5.61 9.70 9.68
N VAL A 141 6.11 8.67 9.00
CA VAL A 141 7.46 8.11 9.14
C VAL A 141 8.12 8.11 7.77
N PRO A 142 8.87 9.18 7.42
CA PRO A 142 9.53 9.26 6.12
C PRO A 142 10.70 8.28 6.04
N PHE A 143 10.96 7.76 4.84
CA PHE A 143 12.18 6.99 4.56
C PHE A 143 13.42 7.88 4.63
N THR A 144 14.43 7.47 5.39
CA THR A 144 15.59 8.33 5.71
C THR A 144 16.86 7.97 4.97
N LYS A 145 17.00 6.74 4.48
CA LYS A 145 18.21 6.34 3.74
C LYS A 145 18.28 7.01 2.37
N ASP A 146 19.50 7.27 1.93
CA ASP A 146 19.78 7.70 0.57
C ASP A 146 19.97 6.49 -0.34
N LEU A 147 19.32 6.54 -1.49
CA LEU A 147 19.31 5.51 -2.51
C LEU A 147 19.87 6.08 -3.80
N VAL A 148 20.38 5.22 -4.68
CA VAL A 148 21.06 5.63 -5.92
C VAL A 148 20.17 6.49 -6.83
N ASN A 149 18.86 6.27 -6.84
CA ASN A 149 17.89 7.05 -7.63
C ASN A 149 17.07 8.05 -6.79
N ASN A 150 17.42 8.24 -5.51
CA ASN A 150 16.70 9.10 -4.55
C ASN A 150 15.21 8.76 -4.33
N ALA A 151 14.70 7.61 -4.78
CA ALA A 151 13.32 7.22 -4.53
C ALA A 151 13.11 6.98 -3.02
N LYS A 152 12.02 7.51 -2.47
CA LYS A 152 11.68 7.37 -1.05
C LYS A 152 10.22 6.95 -0.89
N VAL A 153 9.90 6.44 0.29
CA VAL A 153 8.53 6.11 0.70
C VAL A 153 8.17 6.92 1.95
N LEU A 154 6.88 7.12 2.18
CA LEU A 154 6.35 7.69 3.42
C LEU A 154 5.28 6.74 3.95
N THR A 155 5.44 6.28 5.19
CA THR A 155 4.41 5.50 5.87
C THR A 155 3.70 6.37 6.88
N ILE A 156 2.38 6.47 6.78
CA ILE A 156 1.53 7.20 7.74
C ILE A 156 0.62 6.19 8.44
N TYR A 157 0.52 6.24 9.77
CA TYR A 157 -0.29 5.27 10.50
C TYR A 157 -0.87 5.79 11.81
N ASN A 158 -1.95 5.16 12.27
CA ASN A 158 -2.67 5.55 13.48
C ASN A 158 -1.91 5.06 14.72
N ARG A 159 -1.22 5.97 15.39
CA ARG A 159 -0.41 5.69 16.59
C ARG A 159 -1.24 5.21 17.77
N THR A 160 -2.44 5.75 17.95
CA THR A 160 -3.33 5.41 19.08
C THR A 160 -3.84 3.95 18.99
N LEU A 161 -4.05 3.45 17.77
CA LEU A 161 -4.47 2.08 17.50
C LEU A 161 -3.29 1.10 17.44
N LEU A 162 -2.24 1.43 16.70
CA LEU A 162 -1.14 0.50 16.41
C LEU A 162 0.03 0.62 17.40
N GLY A 163 0.12 1.71 18.15
CA GLY A 163 1.18 1.98 19.12
C GLY A 163 2.33 2.84 18.56
N ASP A 164 3.20 3.30 19.46
CA ASP A 164 4.42 4.04 19.08
C ASP A 164 5.38 3.16 18.25
N ILE A 165 6.32 3.82 17.57
CA ILE A 165 7.41 3.14 16.87
C ILE A 165 8.31 2.45 17.88
N ALA A 166 8.52 1.14 17.71
CA ALA A 166 9.51 0.37 18.46
C ALA A 166 10.81 0.21 17.67
N ARG A 167 10.71 -0.05 16.36
CA ARG A 167 11.87 -0.20 15.47
C ARG A 167 11.49 0.19 14.04
N VAL A 168 12.45 0.72 13.30
CA VAL A 168 12.35 0.96 11.85
C VAL A 168 13.51 0.25 11.16
N TYR A 169 13.22 -0.45 10.07
CA TYR A 169 14.19 -1.01 9.13
C TYR A 169 13.99 -0.35 7.78
N GLU A 170 15.08 0.06 7.15
CA GLU A 170 15.09 0.72 5.84
C GLU A 170 16.18 0.10 4.99
N ALA A 171 15.92 -0.15 3.72
CA ALA A 171 16.91 -0.67 2.79
C ALA A 171 16.58 -0.34 1.33
N ASP A 172 17.54 -0.64 0.46
CA ASP A 172 17.31 -0.81 -0.97
C ASP A 172 16.80 -2.24 -1.22
N LEU A 173 15.50 -2.37 -1.51
CA LEU A 173 14.83 -3.59 -1.97
C LEU A 173 15.50 -4.16 -3.23
N GLY A 174 16.02 -3.25 -4.05
CA GLY A 174 16.76 -3.50 -5.26
C GLY A 174 18.16 -4.07 -5.06
N ASN A 175 18.64 -4.11 -3.81
CA ASN A 175 19.88 -4.80 -3.49
C ASN A 175 19.65 -6.31 -3.37
N THR A 176 19.65 -6.91 -4.54
CA THR A 176 19.42 -8.32 -4.82
C THR A 176 20.68 -9.19 -4.69
N GLU A 177 21.74 -8.68 -4.07
CA GLU A 177 22.91 -9.49 -3.73
C GLU A 177 22.48 -10.73 -2.93
N GLY A 178 22.87 -11.92 -3.41
CA GLY A 178 22.48 -13.21 -2.84
C GLY A 178 21.07 -13.71 -3.20
N ILE A 179 20.28 -12.96 -3.98
CA ILE A 179 18.95 -13.38 -4.47
C ILE A 179 19.02 -13.87 -5.92
N PHE A 180 19.90 -13.29 -6.74
CA PHE A 180 19.99 -13.64 -8.16
C PHE A 180 20.84 -14.89 -8.42
N THR A 181 20.35 -15.74 -9.32
CA THR A 181 21.12 -16.82 -9.95
C THR A 181 21.68 -16.32 -11.29
N PRO A 182 22.61 -17.06 -11.96
CA PRO A 182 23.15 -16.65 -13.26
C PRO A 182 22.10 -16.40 -14.36
N ALA A 183 20.86 -16.89 -14.20
CA ALA A 183 19.76 -16.69 -15.14
C ALA A 183 18.98 -15.37 -14.96
N THR A 184 19.25 -14.61 -13.89
CA THR A 184 18.60 -13.33 -13.59
C THR A 184 19.67 -12.27 -13.45
N GLU A 185 20.27 -11.84 -14.56
CA GLU A 185 21.21 -10.72 -14.54
C GLU A 185 20.57 -9.50 -13.85
N LYS A 186 21.35 -8.86 -12.97
CA LYS A 186 20.96 -7.62 -12.31
C LYS A 186 20.79 -6.54 -13.38
N MET A 187 19.60 -5.97 -13.48
CA MET A 187 19.37 -4.84 -14.38
C MET A 187 19.79 -3.53 -13.67
N PRO A 188 20.31 -2.54 -14.40
CA PRO A 188 20.67 -1.23 -13.82
C PRO A 188 19.53 -0.59 -13.01
N ASN A 189 18.28 -0.84 -13.42
CA ASN A 189 17.07 -0.23 -12.84
C ASN A 189 16.53 -0.97 -11.61
N ASP A 190 17.16 -2.08 -11.21
CA ASP A 190 16.70 -2.84 -10.05
C ASP A 190 17.06 -2.15 -8.74
N SER A 191 18.19 -1.42 -8.68
CA SER A 191 18.64 -0.71 -7.48
C SER A 191 17.94 0.63 -7.27
N GLY A 192 18.02 1.16 -6.05
CA GLY A 192 17.34 2.39 -5.65
C GLY A 192 15.84 2.19 -5.35
N ARG A 193 15.44 1.01 -4.92
CA ARG A 193 14.03 0.70 -4.68
C ARG A 193 13.78 0.69 -3.17
N PRO A 194 13.10 1.69 -2.59
CA PRO A 194 12.96 1.78 -1.13
C PRO A 194 12.08 0.67 -0.56
N ILE A 195 12.50 0.10 0.58
CA ILE A 195 11.65 -0.69 1.48
C ILE A 195 11.80 -0.19 2.91
N GLN A 196 10.67 0.14 3.54
CA GLN A 196 10.55 0.53 4.95
C GLN A 196 9.71 -0.50 5.70
N ILE A 197 10.21 -0.99 6.82
CA ILE A 197 9.48 -1.88 7.73
C ILE A 197 9.45 -1.24 9.11
N ILE A 198 8.24 -0.89 9.57
CA ILE A 198 8.00 -0.29 10.88
C ILE A 198 7.41 -1.35 11.80
N ILE A 199 8.00 -1.49 12.99
CA ILE A 199 7.50 -2.33 14.06
C ILE A 199 7.03 -1.42 15.18
N THR A 200 5.81 -1.65 15.65
CA THR A 200 5.17 -0.84 16.69
C THR A 200 5.28 -1.49 18.08
N THR A 201 5.06 -0.71 19.14
CA THR A 201 5.06 -1.20 20.53
C THR A 201 3.92 -2.18 20.84
N ARG A 202 2.87 -2.26 20.00
CA ARG A 202 1.81 -3.29 20.11
C ARG A 202 2.04 -4.50 19.20
N GLY A 203 3.22 -4.58 18.57
CA GLY A 203 3.64 -5.70 17.74
C GLY A 203 2.99 -5.75 16.36
N PHE A 204 2.43 -4.64 15.88
CA PHE A 204 2.06 -4.50 14.46
C PHE A 204 3.28 -4.23 13.60
N ILE A 205 3.24 -4.73 12.37
CA ILE A 205 4.30 -4.57 11.38
C ILE A 205 3.69 -3.88 10.17
N ILE A 206 4.30 -2.79 9.71
CA ILE A 206 3.88 -2.08 8.51
C ILE A 206 5.06 -2.10 7.54
N MET A 207 4.86 -2.66 6.35
CA MET A 207 5.85 -2.72 5.30
C MET A 207 5.39 -1.85 4.13
N ASN A 208 6.17 -0.84 3.80
CA ASN A 208 5.92 0.04 2.66
C ASN A 208 7.10 0.01 1.71
N PHE A 209 6.88 -0.26 0.42
CA PHE A 209 7.96 -0.32 -0.55
C PHE A 209 7.54 0.12 -1.96
N HIS A 210 8.54 0.41 -2.78
CA HIS A 210 8.40 0.60 -4.22
C HIS A 210 9.28 -0.44 -4.94
N GLY A 211 8.66 -1.36 -5.68
CA GLY A 211 9.28 -2.52 -6.32
C GLY A 211 10.13 -2.19 -7.55
N PRO A 212 11.00 -3.11 -7.99
CA PRO A 212 11.78 -2.96 -9.21
C PRO A 212 10.90 -2.79 -10.47
N ASN A 213 11.25 -1.85 -11.33
CA ASN A 213 10.57 -1.67 -12.63
C ASN A 213 11.44 -2.23 -13.75
N ARG A 214 10.98 -3.34 -14.36
CA ARG A 214 11.62 -3.95 -15.53
C ARG A 214 10.67 -3.85 -16.74
N PRO A 215 10.97 -3.05 -17.78
CA PRO A 215 10.11 -2.89 -18.95
C PRO A 215 9.79 -4.22 -19.67
N ARG A 216 8.65 -4.32 -20.34
CA ARG A 216 8.24 -5.53 -21.08
C ARG A 216 9.13 -5.87 -22.29
N LEU A 217 9.84 -4.86 -22.80
CA LEU A 217 10.61 -4.92 -24.05
C LEU A 217 12.02 -5.51 -23.93
N VAL A 218 12.43 -6.01 -22.76
CA VAL A 218 13.70 -6.76 -22.64
C VAL A 218 13.56 -8.16 -23.23
N ALA A 219 14.62 -8.63 -23.91
CA ALA A 219 14.66 -9.90 -24.65
C ALA A 219 14.30 -11.15 -23.83
N SER A 220 14.41 -11.07 -22.49
CA SER A 220 13.98 -12.10 -21.55
C SER A 220 13.21 -11.42 -20.40
N PRO A 221 11.87 -11.29 -20.49
CA PRO A 221 11.08 -10.66 -19.44
C PRO A 221 11.11 -11.55 -18.20
N VAL A 222 11.90 -11.14 -17.20
CA VAL A 222 11.81 -11.72 -15.85
C VAL A 222 10.59 -11.13 -15.18
N ASP A 223 9.79 -11.99 -14.57
CA ASP A 223 8.64 -11.54 -13.82
C ASP A 223 9.05 -10.77 -12.57
N VAL A 224 8.53 -9.55 -12.40
CA VAL A 224 8.82 -8.74 -11.22
C VAL A 224 8.39 -9.46 -9.94
N ALA A 225 7.27 -10.21 -9.98
CA ALA A 225 6.78 -10.94 -8.81
C ALA A 225 7.76 -12.04 -8.36
N ASP A 226 8.45 -12.70 -9.29
CA ASP A 226 9.42 -13.76 -8.99
C ASP A 226 10.70 -13.21 -8.33
N LEU A 227 11.04 -11.96 -8.59
CA LEU A 227 12.13 -11.26 -7.92
C LEU A 227 11.70 -10.67 -6.58
N LEU A 228 10.49 -10.16 -6.53
CA LEU A 228 9.98 -9.42 -5.38
C LEU A 228 9.75 -10.34 -4.18
N LYS A 229 9.19 -11.55 -4.38
CA LYS A 229 8.93 -12.50 -3.28
C LYS A 229 10.20 -12.85 -2.46
N PRO A 230 11.31 -13.34 -3.06
CA PRO A 230 12.52 -13.64 -2.30
C PRO A 230 13.19 -12.38 -1.73
N ALA A 231 13.07 -11.23 -2.39
CA ALA A 231 13.55 -9.96 -1.84
C ALA A 231 12.80 -9.57 -0.56
N LEU A 232 11.46 -9.63 -0.58
CA LEU A 232 10.64 -9.36 0.60
C LEU A 232 10.94 -10.33 1.74
N GLU A 233 11.17 -11.61 1.45
CA GLU A 233 11.57 -12.60 2.47
C GLU A 233 12.94 -12.28 3.09
N LYS A 234 13.96 -11.96 2.27
CA LYS A 234 15.28 -11.50 2.73
C LYS A 234 15.16 -10.29 3.65
N HIS A 235 14.39 -9.28 3.26
CA HIS A 235 14.23 -8.06 4.05
C HIS A 235 13.40 -8.29 5.31
N ALA A 236 12.39 -9.16 5.26
CA ALA A 236 11.64 -9.58 6.44
C ALA A 236 12.54 -10.33 7.46
N ALA A 237 13.43 -11.19 6.98
CA ALA A 237 14.43 -11.85 7.82
C ALA A 237 15.42 -10.85 8.44
N ALA A 238 15.99 -9.95 7.62
CA ALA A 238 16.93 -8.94 8.07
C ALA A 238 16.30 -7.93 9.06
N ALA A 239 15.02 -7.60 8.86
CA ALA A 239 14.25 -6.78 9.78
C ALA A 239 13.83 -7.55 11.05
N GLY A 240 14.12 -8.85 11.15
CA GLY A 240 13.79 -9.70 12.29
C GLY A 240 12.28 -9.80 12.57
N ILE A 241 11.46 -9.83 11.50
CA ILE A 241 9.99 -9.92 11.62
C ILE A 241 9.45 -11.32 11.37
N LEU A 242 10.25 -12.26 10.86
CA LEU A 242 9.78 -13.61 10.53
C LEU A 242 9.31 -14.40 11.77
N ASP A 243 9.88 -14.14 12.95
CA ASP A 243 9.47 -14.77 14.21
C ASP A 243 8.31 -14.04 14.93
N MET A 244 7.76 -12.98 14.31
CA MET A 244 6.65 -12.20 14.88
C MET A 244 5.29 -12.74 14.43
N ASP A 245 4.19 -12.22 15.02
CA ASP A 245 2.84 -12.53 14.56
C ASP A 245 2.54 -11.83 13.23
N LEU A 246 2.81 -12.54 12.13
CA LEU A 246 2.63 -12.06 10.77
C LEU A 246 1.15 -11.82 10.38
N ASN A 247 0.17 -12.24 11.20
CA ASN A 247 -1.23 -11.81 11.01
C ASN A 247 -1.42 -10.31 11.29
N LYS A 248 -0.44 -9.65 11.91
CA LYS A 248 -0.39 -8.21 12.13
C LYS A 248 0.43 -7.45 11.09
N LEU A 249 0.95 -8.14 10.07
CA LEU A 249 1.67 -7.51 8.97
C LEU A 249 0.69 -6.89 7.97
N ILE A 250 0.93 -5.64 7.64
CA ILE A 250 0.24 -4.85 6.61
C ILE A 250 1.29 -4.43 5.60
N ILE A 251 1.08 -4.77 4.32
CA ILE A 251 1.98 -4.40 3.23
C ILE A 251 1.26 -3.41 2.32
N THR A 252 1.87 -2.28 2.04
CA THR A 252 1.43 -1.30 1.04
C THR A 252 2.55 -1.10 0.03
N CYS A 253 2.26 -1.12 -1.26
CA CYS A 253 3.32 -0.92 -2.25
C CYS A 253 2.79 -0.46 -3.60
N ASP A 254 3.70 0.12 -4.38
CA ASP A 254 3.74 -0.06 -5.82
C ASP A 254 4.77 -1.14 -6.10
N SER A 255 4.30 -2.32 -6.49
CA SER A 255 5.14 -3.49 -6.72
C SER A 255 5.74 -3.55 -8.13
N ASN A 256 5.22 -2.75 -9.08
CA ASN A 256 5.47 -2.92 -10.51
C ASN A 256 5.14 -4.33 -11.08
N ASP A 257 4.32 -5.13 -10.37
CA ASP A 257 3.81 -6.42 -10.86
C ASP A 257 2.56 -6.22 -11.73
N ARG A 258 2.83 -6.03 -13.03
CA ARG A 258 1.85 -5.79 -14.10
C ARG A 258 0.79 -6.88 -14.24
N GLY A 259 1.14 -8.12 -13.87
CA GLY A 259 0.35 -9.32 -14.16
C GLY A 259 -0.41 -9.87 -12.96
N HIS A 260 -0.43 -9.15 -11.84
CA HIS A 260 -1.05 -9.57 -10.59
C HIS A 260 -0.53 -10.90 -10.03
N LYS A 261 0.70 -11.28 -10.40
CA LYS A 261 1.31 -12.56 -10.06
C LYS A 261 1.76 -12.65 -8.60
N ILE A 262 1.81 -11.54 -7.87
CA ILE A 262 1.97 -11.55 -6.42
C ILE A 262 0.78 -12.22 -5.70
N ASN A 263 -0.40 -12.23 -6.34
CA ASN A 263 -1.62 -12.90 -5.88
C ASN A 263 -2.01 -14.13 -6.73
N GLY A 264 -1.19 -14.49 -7.72
CA GLY A 264 -1.41 -15.65 -8.58
C GLY A 264 -1.32 -16.99 -7.83
N ASP A 265 -1.11 -18.07 -8.58
CA ASP A 265 -1.13 -19.44 -8.04
C ASP A 265 -0.11 -19.67 -6.91
N SER A 266 0.99 -18.91 -6.94
CA SER A 266 2.02 -18.88 -5.89
C SER A 266 2.01 -17.50 -5.22
N PRO A 267 1.13 -17.24 -4.23
CA PRO A 267 1.04 -15.94 -3.57
C PRO A 267 2.30 -15.63 -2.74
N LEU A 268 2.46 -14.38 -2.30
CA LEU A 268 3.50 -14.05 -1.33
C LEU A 268 3.31 -14.84 -0.02
N MET A 269 4.33 -15.61 0.34
CA MET A 269 4.39 -16.39 1.58
C MET A 269 5.55 -15.87 2.43
N LEU A 270 5.31 -15.56 3.71
CA LEU A 270 6.36 -15.24 4.68
C LEU A 270 6.17 -16.11 5.91
N ASN A 271 7.17 -16.91 6.27
CA ASN A 271 7.11 -17.88 7.38
C ASN A 271 5.79 -18.69 7.41
N GLY A 272 5.36 -19.20 6.25
CA GLY A 272 4.14 -20.00 6.10
C GLY A 272 2.81 -19.21 6.12
N VAL A 273 2.83 -17.88 6.31
CA VAL A 273 1.64 -17.03 6.24
C VAL A 273 1.46 -16.50 4.81
N LYS A 274 0.27 -16.70 4.25
CA LYS A 274 -0.14 -16.20 2.94
C LYS A 274 -0.58 -14.74 3.04
N PHE A 275 -0.04 -13.91 2.16
CA PHE A 275 -0.46 -12.53 1.96
C PHE A 275 -1.16 -12.38 0.62
N HIS A 276 -2.28 -11.68 0.62
CA HIS A 276 -3.05 -11.41 -0.60
C HIS A 276 -3.76 -10.07 -0.55
N ASP A 277 -4.30 -9.63 -1.68
CA ASP A 277 -5.09 -8.38 -1.82
C ASP A 277 -6.61 -8.61 -1.76
N GLY A 278 -7.04 -9.86 -1.61
CA GLY A 278 -8.46 -10.26 -1.49
C GLY A 278 -9.09 -10.72 -2.79
N HIS A 279 -8.38 -10.58 -3.90
CA HIS A 279 -8.75 -11.21 -5.16
C HIS A 279 -8.29 -12.68 -5.17
N GLY A 280 -9.08 -13.53 -5.82
CA GLY A 280 -8.68 -14.92 -6.10
C GLY A 280 -7.79 -15.01 -7.34
N SER A 281 -7.14 -16.16 -7.53
CA SER A 281 -6.43 -16.44 -8.79
C SER A 281 -7.43 -16.30 -9.95
N GLY A 282 -7.12 -15.43 -10.92
CA GLY A 282 -7.93 -15.16 -12.11
C GLY A 282 -9.10 -14.17 -11.93
N SER A 283 -9.35 -13.62 -10.73
CA SER A 283 -10.25 -12.46 -10.61
C SER A 283 -9.51 -11.18 -10.98
N GLY A 284 -10.15 -10.30 -11.77
CA GLY A 284 -9.52 -9.04 -12.18
C GLY A 284 -9.10 -8.22 -10.97
N ALA A 285 -7.85 -7.76 -10.95
CA ALA A 285 -7.34 -6.92 -9.88
C ALA A 285 -7.70 -5.44 -10.08
N ALA A 286 -7.44 -4.65 -9.04
CA ALA A 286 -7.48 -3.21 -9.12
C ALA A 286 -6.44 -2.71 -10.13
N THR A 287 -6.90 -2.20 -11.27
CA THR A 287 -6.06 -1.53 -12.26
C THR A 287 -5.70 -0.15 -11.73
N SER A 288 -4.42 0.08 -11.45
CA SER A 288 -3.93 1.32 -10.82
C SER A 288 -2.66 1.88 -11.46
N CYS A 289 -2.09 1.18 -12.43
CA CYS A 289 -0.72 1.40 -12.90
C CYS A 289 -0.58 2.61 -13.84
N CYS A 290 0.65 3.14 -13.91
CA CYS A 290 1.05 4.47 -14.35
C CYS A 290 0.54 4.93 -15.73
N TYR A 291 0.60 6.25 -15.92
CA TYR A 291 0.45 6.96 -17.20
C TYR A 291 1.65 6.68 -18.15
N ASN A 292 1.78 5.45 -18.64
CA ASN A 292 2.78 5.09 -19.65
C ASN A 292 2.16 4.20 -20.75
N LEU A 293 2.78 4.18 -21.94
CA LEU A 293 2.24 3.45 -23.10
C LEU A 293 2.06 1.96 -22.79
N ASP A 294 3.04 1.37 -22.12
CA ASP A 294 3.03 -0.03 -21.72
C ASP A 294 1.83 -0.33 -20.81
N SER A 295 1.58 0.51 -19.79
CA SER A 295 0.45 0.43 -18.86
C SER A 295 -0.92 0.65 -19.49
N CYS A 296 -0.97 1.22 -20.69
CA CYS A 296 -2.17 1.36 -21.50
C CYS A 296 -2.33 0.24 -22.54
N GLY A 297 -1.45 -0.78 -22.52
CA GLY A 297 -1.48 -1.89 -23.47
C GLY A 297 -1.09 -1.48 -24.89
N ILE A 298 -0.40 -0.36 -25.04
CA ILE A 298 0.09 0.14 -26.31
C ILE A 298 1.53 -0.34 -26.43
N ASP A 299 1.75 -1.37 -27.26
CA ASP A 299 3.08 -1.73 -27.71
C ASP A 299 3.74 -0.46 -28.25
N GLU A 300 4.94 -0.10 -27.79
CA GLU A 300 5.65 1.05 -28.37
C GLU A 300 5.71 0.82 -29.88
N PRO A 301 5.01 1.62 -30.71
CA PRO A 301 5.02 1.37 -32.13
C PRO A 301 6.46 1.55 -32.59
N ALA A 302 6.99 0.58 -33.35
CA ALA A 302 8.26 0.73 -34.06
C ALA A 302 8.28 2.07 -34.86
N GLU A 303 7.11 2.57 -35.24
CA GLU A 303 6.86 3.84 -35.92
C GLU A 303 7.05 5.11 -35.05
N VAL A 304 7.04 5.04 -33.71
CA VAL A 304 7.41 6.18 -32.85
C VAL A 304 8.93 6.41 -32.85
N VAL A 305 9.70 5.40 -33.28
CA VAL A 305 11.16 5.46 -33.44
C VAL A 305 11.54 5.97 -34.84
N GLU A 306 10.73 5.71 -35.87
CA GLU A 306 10.91 6.25 -37.23
C GLU A 306 10.48 7.73 -37.33
N GLY A 307 11.38 8.61 -36.89
CA GLY A 307 11.23 10.07 -36.97
C GLY A 307 11.45 10.81 -35.65
N GLY A 308 11.63 10.07 -34.54
CA GLY A 308 12.09 10.61 -33.25
C GLY A 308 11.16 11.61 -32.56
N LYS A 309 9.91 11.74 -33.01
CA LYS A 309 8.92 12.64 -32.38
C LYS A 309 8.05 11.84 -31.43
N ILE A 310 8.48 11.80 -30.17
CA ILE A 310 7.66 11.36 -29.04
C ILE A 310 6.40 12.27 -28.99
N PRO A 311 5.17 11.71 -28.95
CA PRO A 311 3.97 12.51 -28.76
C PRO A 311 4.09 13.37 -27.49
N LYS A 312 3.84 14.69 -27.63
CA LYS A 312 3.97 15.65 -26.50
C LYS A 312 2.98 15.38 -25.38
N ASP A 313 1.88 14.68 -25.68
CA ASP A 313 0.91 14.20 -24.71
C ASP A 313 0.47 12.78 -25.08
N MET A 314 -0.12 12.06 -24.11
CA MET A 314 -0.85 10.82 -24.41
C MET A 314 -2.32 11.08 -24.69
N GLY A 315 -2.81 12.33 -24.78
CA GLY A 315 -4.21 12.62 -25.10
C GLY A 315 -5.20 11.86 -24.19
N ALA A 316 -6.21 11.28 -24.83
CA ALA A 316 -7.14 10.30 -24.25
C ALA A 316 -6.55 8.89 -24.08
N MET A 317 -5.35 8.62 -24.62
CA MET A 317 -4.67 7.31 -24.46
C MET A 317 -4.18 7.10 -23.03
N GLY A 318 -3.87 8.17 -22.31
CA GLY A 318 -3.54 8.08 -20.89
C GLY A 318 -4.73 8.29 -19.96
N ALA A 319 -5.96 8.14 -20.47
CA ALA A 319 -7.14 8.14 -19.60
C ALA A 319 -7.08 6.96 -18.64
N GLU A 320 -7.50 7.16 -17.39
CA GLU A 320 -7.47 6.12 -16.36
C GLU A 320 -8.31 4.88 -16.74
N SER A 321 -9.31 5.04 -17.60
CA SER A 321 -10.12 3.95 -18.18
C SER A 321 -9.34 3.03 -19.12
N LYS A 322 -8.11 3.40 -19.51
CA LYS A 322 -7.21 2.62 -20.37
C LYS A 322 -6.15 1.85 -19.60
N TYR A 323 -6.07 2.02 -18.29
CA TYR A 323 -5.08 1.32 -17.47
C TYR A 323 -5.41 -0.18 -17.46
N ILE A 324 -4.46 -1.00 -17.89
CA ILE A 324 -4.63 -2.46 -17.94
C ILE A 324 -3.77 -3.18 -16.90
N TYR A 325 -2.77 -2.49 -16.34
CA TYR A 325 -1.86 -3.09 -15.38
C TYR A 325 -2.27 -2.84 -13.94
N THR A 326 -1.92 -3.84 -13.17
CA THR A 326 -1.93 -3.84 -11.72
C THR A 326 -0.52 -3.48 -11.25
N GLY A 327 -0.36 -3.00 -10.03
CA GLY A 327 0.96 -2.65 -9.53
C GLY A 327 0.89 -2.18 -8.09
N ASP A 328 -0.12 -1.38 -7.78
CA ASP A 328 -0.35 -0.93 -6.42
C ASP A 328 -1.15 -1.97 -5.63
N TYR A 329 -0.62 -2.39 -4.49
CA TYR A 329 -1.25 -3.38 -3.64
C TYR A 329 -1.37 -2.95 -2.20
N ILE A 330 -2.38 -3.52 -1.57
CA ILE A 330 -2.43 -3.72 -0.13
C ILE A 330 -2.47 -5.23 0.09
N LEU A 331 -1.46 -5.79 0.76
CA LEU A 331 -1.42 -7.21 1.06
C LEU A 331 -1.53 -7.44 2.57
N SER A 332 -2.38 -8.39 2.95
CA SER A 332 -2.53 -8.84 4.32
C SER A 332 -3.01 -10.28 4.36
N ALA A 333 -2.73 -10.98 5.47
CA ALA A 333 -3.36 -12.27 5.76
C ALA A 333 -4.86 -12.13 6.11
N ASN A 334 -5.33 -10.90 6.37
CA ASN A 334 -6.66 -10.63 6.91
C ASN A 334 -7.48 -9.62 6.09
N ILE A 335 -7.39 -9.66 4.76
CA ILE A 335 -8.24 -8.82 3.89
C ILE A 335 -9.72 -9.13 4.14
N VAL A 336 -10.53 -8.08 4.33
CA VAL A 336 -11.99 -8.12 4.50
C VAL A 336 -12.68 -7.78 3.20
N THR A 337 -12.25 -6.70 2.54
CA THR A 337 -12.71 -6.29 1.22
C THR A 337 -11.55 -6.37 0.23
N PRO A 338 -11.74 -6.95 -0.97
CA PRO A 338 -10.71 -6.91 -2.00
C PRO A 338 -10.22 -5.48 -2.26
N VAL A 339 -8.95 -5.36 -2.65
CA VAL A 339 -8.36 -4.06 -3.02
C VAL A 339 -9.16 -3.43 -4.15
N THR A 340 -9.39 -2.13 -4.06
CA THR A 340 -10.11 -1.35 -5.07
C THR A 340 -9.30 -0.13 -5.44
N ALA A 341 -9.28 0.22 -6.73
CA ALA A 341 -8.72 1.48 -7.17
C ALA A 341 -9.76 2.60 -6.97
N ILE A 342 -9.31 3.75 -6.48
CA ILE A 342 -10.09 4.96 -6.30
C ILE A 342 -9.71 5.91 -7.43
N ASP A 343 -10.71 6.30 -8.22
CA ASP A 343 -10.53 7.21 -9.35
C ASP A 343 -9.97 8.56 -8.87
N SER A 344 -8.96 9.05 -9.57
CA SER A 344 -8.42 10.37 -9.32
C SER A 344 -9.35 11.45 -9.88
N PRO A 345 -9.21 12.72 -9.46
CA PRO A 345 -9.67 13.84 -10.27
C PRO A 345 -9.11 13.72 -11.70
N GLN A 346 -9.98 13.87 -12.70
CA GLN A 346 -9.65 13.73 -14.12
C GLN A 346 -9.90 15.03 -14.90
N ASP A 347 -9.19 15.22 -16.01
CA ASP A 347 -9.47 16.26 -17.00
C ASP A 347 -10.62 15.86 -17.95
N ASP A 348 -10.96 16.72 -18.90
CA ASP A 348 -12.01 16.47 -19.90
C ASP A 348 -11.74 15.25 -20.81
N ASN A 349 -10.49 14.76 -20.86
CA ASN A 349 -10.09 13.58 -21.60
C ASN A 349 -10.08 12.30 -20.73
N GLY A 350 -10.45 12.39 -19.45
CA GLY A 350 -10.40 11.28 -18.50
C GLY A 350 -8.99 10.94 -18.01
N ALA A 351 -7.99 11.78 -18.31
CA ALA A 351 -6.64 11.63 -17.77
C ALA A 351 -6.58 12.18 -16.36
N SER A 352 -5.89 11.48 -15.46
CA SER A 352 -5.73 11.95 -14.08
C SER A 352 -4.97 13.27 -14.02
N VAL A 353 -5.44 14.17 -13.15
CA VAL A 353 -4.79 15.45 -12.83
C VAL A 353 -4.23 15.48 -11.40
N ALA A 354 -4.13 14.33 -10.74
CA ALA A 354 -3.69 14.20 -9.34
C ALA A 354 -2.58 13.16 -9.13
N SER A 355 -2.61 12.04 -9.83
CA SER A 355 -1.54 11.04 -9.83
C SER A 355 -1.56 10.27 -11.14
N ASP A 356 -0.39 9.92 -11.66
CA ASP A 356 -0.31 8.97 -12.78
C ASP A 356 -0.73 7.55 -12.37
N HIS A 357 -0.81 7.27 -11.07
CA HIS A 357 -1.41 6.08 -10.49
C HIS A 357 -2.78 6.35 -9.88
N LYS A 358 -3.63 5.32 -9.83
CA LYS A 358 -4.78 5.36 -8.93
C LYS A 358 -4.36 5.02 -7.51
N LEU A 359 -4.92 5.73 -6.55
CA LEU A 359 -4.86 5.32 -5.15
C LEU A 359 -5.61 3.99 -4.99
N VAL A 360 -5.07 3.04 -4.23
CA VAL A 360 -5.77 1.79 -3.92
C VAL A 360 -6.16 1.69 -2.44
N PHE A 361 -7.30 1.06 -2.18
CA PHE A 361 -7.91 0.95 -0.86
C PHE A 361 -8.40 -0.48 -0.58
N ALA A 362 -8.25 -0.94 0.67
CA ALA A 362 -8.89 -2.15 1.18
C ALA A 362 -9.23 -2.01 2.67
N GLU A 363 -10.21 -2.78 3.12
CA GLU A 363 -10.44 -3.03 4.54
C GLU A 363 -9.76 -4.33 4.97
N ILE A 364 -9.09 -4.29 6.12
CA ILE A 364 -8.46 -5.45 6.77
C ILE A 364 -9.03 -5.68 8.17
N SER A 365 -8.96 -6.91 8.64
CA SER A 365 -9.31 -7.29 10.01
C SER A 365 -8.05 -7.53 10.81
N LEU A 366 -7.71 -6.62 11.72
CA LEU A 366 -6.53 -6.81 12.56
C LEU A 366 -6.87 -7.54 13.87
N PRO A 367 -6.01 -8.45 14.34
CA PRO A 367 -6.13 -9.00 15.69
C PRO A 367 -5.67 -7.93 16.70
N MET A 368 -6.51 -6.91 16.89
CA MET A 368 -6.32 -5.92 17.93
C MET A 368 -6.19 -6.66 19.25
N ALA A 369 -5.11 -6.42 19.97
CA ALA A 369 -4.87 -7.04 21.25
C ALA A 369 -6.08 -6.74 22.12
N GLY A 370 -6.99 -7.71 22.23
CA GLY A 370 -8.21 -7.57 22.99
C GLY A 370 -7.77 -7.30 24.40
N GLY A 371 -7.81 -6.03 24.80
CA GLY A 371 -7.37 -5.57 26.11
C GLY A 371 -8.03 -6.50 27.08
N ARG A 372 -7.25 -7.43 27.64
CA ARG A 372 -7.70 -8.69 28.27
C ARG A 372 -8.88 -8.30 29.13
N ARG A 373 -10.12 -8.50 28.63
CA ARG A 373 -11.31 -7.86 29.18
C ARG A 373 -11.27 -8.26 30.63
N ARG A 374 -10.86 -7.33 31.53
CA ARG A 374 -10.53 -7.69 32.91
C ARG A 374 -11.81 -8.35 33.36
N LYS A 375 -11.82 -9.68 33.49
CA LYS A 375 -12.99 -10.40 33.97
C LYS A 375 -13.20 -9.73 35.30
N GLY A 376 -14.21 -8.86 35.37
CA GLY A 376 -14.44 -8.02 36.53
C GLY A 376 -14.38 -9.00 37.68
N ARG A 377 -13.34 -8.87 38.50
CA ARG A 377 -13.10 -9.76 39.62
C ARG A 377 -14.42 -9.72 40.35
N LYS A 378 -15.23 -10.79 40.26
CA LYS A 378 -16.48 -10.88 40.99
C LYS A 378 -16.02 -10.73 42.43
N THR A 379 -16.14 -9.53 42.96
CA THR A 379 -16.00 -9.25 44.38
C THR A 379 -17.12 -10.08 44.96
N GLN A 380 -16.79 -11.29 45.39
CA GLN A 380 -17.64 -12.05 46.28
C GLN A 380 -17.86 -11.11 47.46
N LYS A 381 -19.01 -10.44 47.47
CA LYS A 381 -19.57 -9.81 48.66
C LYS A 381 -19.62 -10.95 49.68
N LYS A 382 -18.61 -11.03 50.55
CA LYS A 382 -18.66 -11.84 51.75
C LYS A 382 -19.85 -11.28 52.55
N ALA A 383 -20.98 -11.96 52.46
CA ALA A 383 -22.11 -11.74 53.34
C ALA A 383 -21.60 -12.01 54.77
N GLY A 384 -21.37 -10.95 55.53
CA GLY A 384 -21.00 -11.04 56.93
C GLY A 384 -22.10 -11.73 57.72
N LYS A 385 -21.92 -13.02 58.01
CA LYS A 385 -22.65 -13.71 59.08
C LYS A 385 -22.26 -13.05 60.40
N LYS A 386 -23.14 -12.17 60.91
CA LYS A 386 -23.09 -11.63 62.28
C LYS A 386 -23.07 -12.81 63.27
N ALA A 387 -21.95 -12.98 63.96
CA ALA A 387 -21.86 -13.84 65.13
C ALA A 387 -22.67 -13.21 66.29
N LYS A 388 -23.76 -13.88 66.70
CA LYS A 388 -24.47 -13.57 67.95
C LYS A 388 -23.58 -14.01 69.12
N LYS A 389 -22.97 -13.06 69.83
CA LYS A 389 -22.37 -13.30 71.16
C LYS A 389 -23.51 -13.55 72.16
N SER A 390 -23.63 -14.79 72.66
CA SER A 390 -24.46 -15.10 73.82
C SER A 390 -23.73 -14.61 75.09
N ARG A 391 -24.39 -13.71 75.82
CA ARG A 391 -23.90 -13.13 77.07
C ARG A 391 -24.24 -14.10 78.20
N LYS A 392 -23.23 -14.75 78.78
CA LYS A 392 -23.36 -15.64 79.94
C LYS A 392 -23.55 -14.77 81.19
N VAL A 393 -24.76 -14.79 81.76
CA VAL A 393 -25.08 -14.14 83.04
C VAL A 393 -24.48 -14.97 84.18
N LYS A 394 -23.58 -14.38 84.96
CA LYS A 394 -23.10 -14.94 86.24
C LYS A 394 -24.17 -14.69 87.30
N ARG A 395 -24.77 -15.75 87.83
CA ARG A 395 -25.50 -15.74 89.10
C ARG A 395 -24.49 -15.55 90.25
N ARG A 396 -24.76 -14.58 91.11
CA ARG A 396 -24.29 -14.52 92.51
C ARG A 396 -25.55 -14.31 93.35
N ASN A 397 -25.75 -15.18 94.33
CA ASN A 397 -26.44 -15.00 95.61
C ASN A 397 -25.98 -16.21 96.44
N HIS A 398 -25.21 -15.95 97.49
CA HIS A 398 -25.64 -15.96 98.90
C HIS A 398 -25.92 -17.37 99.40
#